data_AF-A0A2G9S0N6-F1
#
_entry.id   AF-A0A2G9S0N6-F1
#
_cell.length_a   1.000
_cell.length_b   1.000
_cell.length_c   1.000
_cell.angle_alpha   90.00
_cell.angle_beta   90.00
_cell.angle_gamma   90.00
#
_symmetry.space_group_name_H-M   'P 1'
#
loop_
_entity.id
_entity.type
_entity.pdbx_description
1 polymer ?
#
loop_
_entity_poly.entity_id
_entity_poly.type
_entity_poly.pdbx_seq_one_letter_code
_entity_poly.pdbx_strand_id
1 'polypeptide(L)'
;MSSLYSHLSGLQKMGLLDCITYIAGASGSTWTMSKLYEDPEWSQKELSDSISNAKKHVTRKKIGALSMQRLKYYRKELKQAAKDGQETSFTDLWGLMIESMFYNGV
;
A
#
# COMPACT_ATOMS: atom_id res chain seq x y z
N MET A 1 1.02 -3.04 8.92
CA MET A 1 0.50 -1.79 8.34
C MET A 1 -0.01 -0.82 9.40
N SER A 2 -1.22 -0.98 9.96
CA SER A 2 -1.83 0.03 10.86
C SER A 2 -0.98 0.40 12.09
N SER A 3 -0.33 -0.59 12.73
CA SER A 3 0.56 -0.32 13.89
C SER A 3 1.78 0.53 13.52
N LEU A 4 2.35 0.37 12.31
CA LEU A 4 3.51 1.18 11.90
C LEU A 4 3.14 2.66 11.77
N TYR A 5 1.96 2.98 11.20
CA TYR A 5 1.45 4.35 11.19
C TYR A 5 1.37 4.96 12.59
N SER A 6 0.84 4.21 13.56
CA SER A 6 0.74 4.66 14.95
C SER A 6 2.12 4.89 15.59
N HIS A 7 3.08 3.99 15.35
CA HIS A 7 4.43 4.15 15.88
C HIS A 7 5.14 5.38 15.31
N LEU A 8 5.07 5.58 13.98
CA LEU A 8 5.66 6.75 13.33
C LEU A 8 5.01 8.05 13.79
N SER A 9 3.68 8.07 13.95
CA SER A 9 2.98 9.24 14.51
C SER A 9 3.36 9.52 15.97
N GLY A 10 3.58 8.47 16.78
CA GLY A 10 4.11 8.63 18.13
C GLY A 10 5.51 9.25 18.12
N LEU A 11 6.41 8.75 17.28
CA LEU A 11 7.77 9.27 17.12
C LEU A 11 7.78 10.72 16.64
N GLN A 12 6.90 11.07 15.70
CA GLN A 12 6.73 12.45 15.22
C GLN A 12 6.31 13.39 16.36
N LYS A 13 5.30 13.01 17.16
CA LYS A 13 4.82 13.81 18.29
C LYS A 13 5.84 13.99 19.41
N MET A 14 6.79 13.07 19.53
CA MET A 14 7.90 13.17 20.48
C MET A 14 9.09 13.97 19.92
N GLY A 15 9.05 14.40 18.66
CA GLY A 15 10.20 15.04 17.98
C GLY A 15 11.37 14.08 17.72
N LEU A 16 11.13 12.77 17.75
CA LEU A 16 12.17 11.74 17.60
C LEU A 16 12.23 11.15 16.18
N LEU A 17 11.23 11.43 15.33
CA LEU A 17 11.19 10.91 13.96
C LEU A 17 12.38 11.42 13.13
N ASP A 18 12.77 12.69 13.30
CA ASP A 18 13.90 13.29 12.58
C ASP A 18 15.26 12.75 13.03
N CYS A 19 15.32 12.01 14.15
CA CYS A 19 16.54 11.34 14.61
C CYS A 19 16.79 10.00 13.91
N ILE A 20 15.83 9.52 13.11
CA ILE A 20 15.88 8.18 12.51
C ILE A 20 16.60 8.21 11.16
N THR A 21 17.74 7.52 11.08
CA THR A 21 18.48 7.38 9.81
C THR A 21 17.88 6.34 8.88
N TYR A 22 17.34 5.24 9.42
CA TYR A 22 16.78 4.15 8.63
C TYR A 22 15.47 3.64 9.21
N ILE A 23 14.48 3.47 8.33
CA ILE A 23 13.25 2.74 8.62
C ILE A 23 13.28 1.47 7.78
N ALA A 24 13.37 0.32 8.43
CA ALA A 24 13.28 -0.98 7.79
C ALA A 24 11.88 -1.58 7.97
N GLY A 25 11.47 -2.40 7.01
CA GLY A 25 10.18 -3.07 7.06
C GLY A 25 10.14 -4.33 6.22
N ALA A 26 9.21 -5.22 6.56
CA ALA A 26 8.94 -6.45 5.84
C ALA A 26 7.44 -6.74 5.85
N SER A 27 6.97 -7.49 4.86
CA SER A 27 5.56 -7.88 4.74
C SER A 27 4.63 -6.66 4.86
N GLY A 28 3.54 -6.73 5.63
CA GLY A 28 2.57 -5.64 5.71
C GLY A 28 3.09 -4.31 6.29
N SER A 29 4.32 -4.19 6.79
CA SER A 29 4.90 -2.88 7.15
C SER A 29 5.40 -2.14 5.91
N THR A 30 5.81 -2.85 4.85
CA THR A 30 6.25 -2.23 3.60
C THR A 30 5.10 -1.47 2.95
N TRP A 31 3.85 -1.89 3.09
CA TRP A 31 2.70 -1.17 2.54
C TRP A 31 2.54 0.24 3.12
N THR A 32 2.77 0.41 4.43
CA THR A 32 2.78 1.74 5.07
C THR A 32 3.93 2.56 4.54
N MET A 33 5.11 1.96 4.40
CA MET A 33 6.30 2.64 3.88
C MET A 33 6.06 3.07 2.42
N SER A 34 5.70 2.16 1.54
CA SER A 34 5.38 2.45 0.13
C SER A 34 4.38 3.61 0.01
N LYS A 35 3.33 3.64 0.85
CA LYS A 35 2.34 4.72 0.81
C LYS A 35 2.84 6.06 1.34
N LEU A 36 3.63 6.07 2.41
CA LEU A 36 4.20 7.31 2.97
C LEU A 36 5.25 7.91 2.04
N TYR A 37 6.13 7.07 1.49
CA TYR A 37 7.22 7.50 0.61
C TYR A 37 6.75 7.93 -0.80
N GLU A 38 5.45 7.83 -1.13
CA GLU A 38 4.86 8.52 -2.29
C GLU A 38 4.94 10.05 -2.15
N ASP A 39 4.97 10.56 -0.93
CA ASP A 39 5.15 11.98 -0.63
C ASP A 39 6.58 12.21 -0.10
N PRO A 40 7.46 12.91 -0.85
CA PRO A 40 8.84 13.16 -0.42
C PRO A 40 8.96 13.88 0.93
N GLU A 41 7.94 14.61 1.34
CA GLU A 41 7.93 15.41 2.57
C GLU A 41 7.05 14.80 3.66
N TRP A 42 6.66 13.52 3.53
CA TRP A 42 5.69 12.87 4.43
C TRP A 42 6.06 13.00 5.92
N SER A 43 7.35 12.96 6.26
CA SER A 43 7.82 12.99 7.65
C SER A 43 7.68 14.38 8.29
N GLN A 44 7.63 15.43 7.47
CA GLN A 44 7.49 16.82 7.89
C GLN A 44 6.03 17.28 7.95
N LYS A 45 5.10 16.46 7.47
CA LYS A 45 3.66 16.71 7.49
C LYS A 45 3.00 15.96 8.62
N GLU A 46 1.89 16.48 9.13
CA GLU A 46 1.08 15.78 10.13
C GLU A 46 0.65 14.40 9.63
N LEU A 47 1.10 13.34 10.33
CA LEU A 47 0.76 11.96 9.96
C LEU A 47 -0.73 11.61 10.17
N SER A 48 -1.48 12.48 10.84
CA SER A 48 -2.91 12.30 11.12
C SER A 48 -3.74 12.17 9.84
N ASP A 49 -3.41 12.93 8.80
CA ASP A 49 -4.08 12.86 7.49
C ASP A 49 -3.79 11.54 6.78
N SER A 50 -2.52 11.11 6.80
CA SER A 50 -2.10 9.82 6.25
C SER A 50 -2.80 8.65 6.96
N ILE A 51 -2.91 8.72 8.29
CA ILE A 51 -3.64 7.74 9.11
C ILE A 51 -5.13 7.73 8.76
N SER A 52 -5.75 8.91 8.62
CA SER A 52 -7.16 9.05 8.26
C SER A 52 -7.44 8.43 6.89
N ASN A 53 -6.58 8.69 5.91
CA ASN A 53 -6.66 8.11 4.58
C ASN A 53 -6.46 6.59 4.61
N ALA A 54 -5.43 6.08 5.31
CA ALA A 54 -5.21 4.65 5.45
C ALA A 54 -6.41 3.95 6.11
N LYS A 55 -6.98 4.56 7.16
CA LYS A 55 -8.18 4.06 7.85
C LYS A 55 -9.36 3.90 6.89
N LYS A 56 -9.66 4.93 6.08
CA LYS A 56 -10.73 4.87 5.07
C LYS A 56 -10.57 3.68 4.11
N HIS A 57 -9.35 3.44 3.62
CA HIS A 57 -9.08 2.35 2.68
C HIS A 57 -9.15 0.95 3.33
N VAL A 58 -8.74 0.82 4.58
CA VAL A 58 -8.79 -0.46 5.32
C VAL A 58 -10.21 -0.81 5.73
N THR A 59 -11.02 0.16 6.15
CA THR A 59 -12.40 -0.09 6.62
C THR A 59 -13.41 -0.22 5.48
N ARG A 60 -13.04 0.09 4.24
CA ARG A 60 -13.94 -0.01 3.08
C ARG A 60 -14.28 -1.48 2.77
N LYS A 61 -15.52 -1.74 2.35
CA LYS A 61 -15.92 -3.05 1.81
C LYS A 61 -15.10 -3.38 0.56
N LYS A 62 -14.27 -4.43 0.64
CA LYS A 62 -13.37 -4.86 -0.45
C LYS A 62 -14.01 -5.83 -1.46
N ILE A 63 -15.33 -6.01 -1.40
CA ILE A 63 -16.08 -6.94 -2.27
C ILE A 63 -15.90 -6.60 -3.75
N GLY A 64 -15.73 -5.31 -4.09
CA GLY A 64 -15.47 -4.88 -5.47
C GLY A 64 -14.14 -5.37 -6.05
N ALA A 65 -13.12 -5.61 -5.21
CA ALA A 65 -11.82 -6.13 -5.64
C ALA A 65 -11.90 -7.59 -6.15
N LEU A 66 -12.94 -8.33 -5.72
CA LEU A 66 -13.24 -9.69 -6.14
C LEU A 66 -14.39 -9.76 -7.15
N SER A 67 -14.84 -8.61 -7.67
CA SER A 67 -15.88 -8.58 -8.70
C SER A 67 -15.41 -9.28 -9.98
N MET A 68 -16.35 -9.83 -10.75
CA MET A 68 -16.06 -10.47 -12.03
C MET A 68 -15.32 -9.53 -13.00
N GLN A 69 -15.61 -8.22 -12.95
CA GLN A 69 -14.90 -7.22 -13.75
C GLN A 69 -13.42 -7.13 -13.36
N ARG A 70 -13.11 -7.05 -12.06
CA ARG A 70 -11.72 -7.02 -11.57
C ARG A 70 -10.97 -8.33 -11.84
N LEU A 71 -11.62 -9.49 -11.69
CA LEU A 71 -11.01 -10.77 -12.06
C LEU A 71 -10.65 -10.86 -13.55
N LYS A 72 -11.51 -10.34 -14.43
CA LYS A 72 -11.21 -10.23 -15.87
C LYS A 72 -10.03 -9.30 -16.13
N TYR A 73 -9.94 -8.18 -15.41
CA TYR A 73 -8.81 -7.25 -15.48
C TYR A 73 -7.49 -7.95 -15.06
N TYR A 74 -7.44 -8.60 -13.89
CA TYR A 74 -6.22 -9.28 -13.45
C TYR A 74 -5.75 -10.33 -14.46
N ARG A 75 -6.68 -11.11 -15.02
CA ARG A 75 -6.36 -12.09 -16.05
C ARG A 75 -5.80 -11.45 -17.32
N LYS A 76 -6.29 -10.25 -17.70
CA LYS A 76 -5.80 -9.53 -18.86
C LYS A 76 -4.36 -9.04 -18.63
N GLU A 77 -4.10 -8.40 -17.51
CA GLU A 77 -2.76 -7.90 -17.16
C GLU A 77 -1.73 -9.02 -17.10
N LEU A 78 -2.04 -10.13 -16.42
CA LEU A 78 -1.14 -11.28 -16.35
C LEU A 78 -0.90 -11.94 -17.71
N LYS A 79 -1.92 -12.01 -18.57
CA LYS A 79 -1.75 -12.51 -19.94
C LYS A 79 -0.88 -11.57 -20.77
N GLN A 80 -0.97 -10.27 -20.55
CA GLN A 80 -0.17 -9.29 -21.27
C GLN A 80 1.30 -9.39 -20.83
N ALA A 81 1.55 -9.37 -19.52
CA ALA A 81 2.88 -9.61 -18.94
C ALA A 81 3.53 -10.90 -19.49
N ALA A 82 2.78 -12.00 -19.53
CA ALA A 82 3.27 -13.27 -20.09
C ALA A 82 3.59 -13.19 -21.59
N LYS A 83 2.81 -12.44 -22.38
CA LYS A 83 3.10 -12.20 -23.80
C LYS A 83 4.36 -11.34 -24.00
N ASP A 84 4.59 -10.42 -23.07
CA ASP A 84 5.77 -9.55 -23.07
C ASP A 84 7.03 -10.26 -22.53
N GLY A 85 6.94 -11.57 -22.27
CA GLY A 85 8.05 -12.42 -21.87
C GLY A 85 8.31 -12.48 -20.37
N GLN A 86 7.44 -11.89 -19.54
CA GLN A 86 7.56 -11.97 -18.08
C GLN A 86 7.03 -13.32 -17.58
N GLU A 87 7.78 -13.98 -16.70
CA GLU A 87 7.23 -15.09 -15.93
C GLU A 87 6.17 -14.56 -14.97
N THR A 88 4.98 -15.15 -15.00
CA THR A 88 3.86 -14.75 -14.13
C THR A 88 3.55 -15.85 -13.14
N SER A 89 3.19 -15.46 -11.94
CA SER A 89 2.98 -16.34 -10.80
C SER A 89 1.83 -15.85 -9.92
N PHE A 90 1.57 -16.57 -8.83
CA PHE A 90 0.56 -16.16 -7.86
C PHE A 90 0.91 -14.82 -7.18
N THR A 91 2.20 -14.49 -7.04
CA THR A 91 2.59 -13.21 -6.41
C THR A 91 2.21 -12.01 -7.26
N ASP A 92 2.20 -12.14 -8.59
CA ASP A 92 1.78 -11.08 -9.51
C ASP A 92 0.26 -10.84 -9.41
N LEU A 93 -0.52 -11.92 -9.37
CA LEU A 93 -1.95 -11.83 -9.10
C LEU A 93 -2.22 -11.16 -7.74
N TRP A 94 -1.47 -11.56 -6.71
CA TRP A 94 -1.60 -10.98 -5.38
C TRP A 94 -1.23 -9.49 -5.36
N GLY A 95 -0.21 -9.08 -6.11
CA GLY A 95 0.14 -7.66 -6.30
C GLY A 95 -1.00 -6.83 -6.88
N LEU A 96 -1.64 -7.31 -7.95
CA LEU A 96 -2.80 -6.67 -8.57
C LEU A 96 -4.02 -6.62 -7.63
N MET A 97 -4.21 -7.66 -6.81
CA MET A 97 -5.26 -7.66 -5.78
C MET A 97 -4.97 -6.67 -4.66
N ILE A 98 -3.70 -6.54 -4.22
CA ILE A 98 -3.30 -5.52 -3.25
C ILE A 98 -3.58 -4.13 -3.83
N GLU A 99 -3.11 -3.85 -5.05
CA GLU A 99 -3.34 -2.57 -5.71
C GLU A 99 -4.83 -2.20 -5.73
N SER A 100 -5.70 -3.12 -6.15
CA SER A 100 -7.14 -2.85 -6.21
C SER A 100 -7.77 -2.62 -4.83
N MET A 101 -7.25 -3.29 -3.80
CA MET A 101 -7.69 -3.13 -2.41
C MET A 101 -7.22 -1.82 -1.77
N PHE A 102 -6.17 -1.18 -2.28
CA PHE A 102 -5.53 0.02 -1.71
C PHE A 102 -5.76 1.31 -2.52
N TYR A 103 -5.84 1.23 -3.85
CA TYR A 103 -5.85 2.39 -4.74
C TYR A 103 -7.10 2.43 -5.64
N ASN A 104 -8.13 1.66 -5.30
CA ASN A 104 -9.35 1.41 -6.09
C ASN A 104 -9.15 0.70 -7.43
N GLY A 105 -7.92 0.37 -7.81
CA GLY A 105 -7.58 -0.12 -9.15
C GLY A 105 -7.93 0.94 -10.20
N VAL A 106 -7.11 1.07 -11.23
CA VAL A 106 -7.42 1.96 -12.36
C VAL A 106 -8.82 1.69 -12.91
#